data_AF-A0A1H8FRK8-F1
#
_entry.id   AF-A0A1H8FRK8-F1
#
_cell.length_a   1.000
_cell.length_b   1.000
_cell.length_c   1.000
_cell.angle_alpha   90.00
_cell.angle_beta   90.00
_cell.angle_gamma   90.00
#
_symmetry.space_group_name_H-M   'P 1'
#
loop_
_entity.id
_entity.type
_entity.pdbx_description
1 polymer ?
#
loop_
_entity_poly.entity_id
_entity_poly.type
_entity_poly.pdbx_seq_one_letter_code
_entity_poly.pdbx_strand_id
1 'polypeptide(L)'
;MKKKRMSILLVLVLGVFFVSSTDAISVSAQWNPKSEKEVQSKENHSHEGENQNSEFLLKRAAELGIETKGKNSSTIAHEVKAVFIKKQAESLGLDIEGKDSEQLMKEIHELHIKSQAKVLDINTKGKDIKAIATEVHNALILKRAKKLGISTKDKEIEKVASEVFEKEIKDEAKELSIKTEGMETKEIAHDIHKMKVKRQASELGISDNGKEFHQLAFEVHKAKVNKLAKELGVRADGKDFFQLASEVREKQLIKVANDIGMDTEGKSTLELMNEIIINHEEKAQELNLFPMVHRHYH
;
A
#
# COMPACT_ATOMS: atom_id res chain seq x y z
N MET A 1 -43.97 11.14 14.46
CA MET A 1 -42.60 11.01 15.03
C MET A 1 -41.59 11.10 13.90
N LYS A 2 -40.81 12.19 13.85
CA LYS A 2 -39.84 12.46 12.77
C LYS A 2 -38.57 11.65 13.05
N LYS A 3 -38.23 10.69 12.18
CA LYS A 3 -36.96 9.95 12.25
C LYS A 3 -35.83 10.94 11.92
N LYS A 4 -35.05 11.35 12.93
CA LYS A 4 -33.80 12.08 12.73
C LYS A 4 -32.85 11.15 11.99
N ARG A 5 -32.54 11.48 10.74
CA ARG A 5 -31.40 10.91 10.02
C ARG A 5 -30.15 11.41 10.74
N MET A 6 -29.48 10.55 11.50
CA MET A 6 -28.11 10.83 11.93
C MET A 6 -27.25 10.83 10.67
N SER A 7 -26.86 12.03 10.22
CA SER A 7 -25.73 12.19 9.33
C SER A 7 -24.49 11.69 10.06
N ILE A 8 -24.10 10.46 9.77
CA ILE A 8 -22.78 9.95 10.11
C ILE A 8 -21.82 10.70 9.18
N LEU A 9 -21.13 11.70 9.75
CA LEU A 9 -19.95 12.33 9.16
C LEU A 9 -18.88 11.24 9.05
N LEU A 10 -18.84 10.59 7.89
CA LEU A 10 -17.83 9.58 7.56
C LEU A 10 -16.49 10.31 7.36
N VAL A 11 -15.65 10.22 8.39
CA VAL A 11 -14.27 10.71 8.36
C VAL A 11 -13.48 9.80 7.41
N LEU A 12 -12.89 10.45 6.41
CA LEU A 12 -11.93 9.98 5.44
C LEU A 12 -10.82 9.10 5.99
N VAL A 13 -10.17 8.31 5.11
CA VAL A 13 -8.76 8.53 4.72
C VAL A 13 -8.26 7.51 3.66
N LEU A 14 -7.36 8.01 2.81
CA LEU A 14 -6.46 7.30 1.92
C LEU A 14 -5.03 7.16 2.44
N GLY A 15 -4.30 6.27 1.77
CA GLY A 15 -3.07 6.57 1.02
C GLY A 15 -2.59 5.24 0.46
N VAL A 16 -2.20 5.08 -0.81
CA VAL A 16 -0.94 5.43 -1.49
C VAL A 16 0.32 4.85 -0.81
N PHE A 17 0.71 3.63 -1.19
CA PHE A 17 2.14 3.33 -1.34
C PHE A 17 2.52 3.67 -2.77
N PHE A 18 3.53 4.52 -2.91
CA PHE A 18 4.25 4.70 -4.17
C PHE A 18 5.14 3.47 -4.38
N VAL A 19 4.67 2.50 -5.16
CA VAL A 19 5.56 1.77 -6.07
C VAL A 19 5.58 2.63 -7.33
N SER A 20 6.75 3.16 -7.67
CA SER A 20 6.98 3.85 -8.94
C SER A 20 6.47 2.99 -10.08
N SER A 21 5.42 3.46 -10.77
CA SER A 21 4.88 2.87 -11.98
C SER A 21 5.84 3.13 -13.14
N THR A 22 6.83 2.25 -13.27
CA THR A 22 7.34 1.75 -14.54
C THR A 22 7.63 0.27 -14.28
N ASP A 23 6.84 -0.60 -14.91
CA ASP A 23 6.78 -2.05 -14.76
C ASP A 23 6.23 -2.57 -13.42
N ALA A 24 4.91 -2.77 -13.42
CA ALA A 24 4.25 -3.68 -12.50
C ALA A 24 4.71 -5.13 -12.80
N ILE A 25 5.87 -5.52 -12.25
CA ILE A 25 6.13 -6.94 -12.00
C ILE A 25 5.37 -7.27 -10.72
N SER A 26 4.16 -7.79 -10.89
CA SER A 26 3.51 -8.61 -9.89
C SER A 26 4.45 -9.78 -9.57
N VAL A 27 5.00 -9.80 -8.34
CA VAL A 27 5.87 -10.89 -7.86
C VAL A 27 5.11 -12.24 -7.78
N SER A 28 3.79 -12.25 -7.98
CA SER A 28 3.00 -13.48 -8.18
C SER A 28 2.91 -13.97 -9.63
N ALA A 29 3.36 -13.20 -10.64
CA ALA A 29 3.29 -13.59 -12.05
C ALA A 29 4.61 -14.17 -12.62
N GLN A 30 5.70 -14.17 -11.85
CA GLN A 30 7.02 -14.60 -12.36
C GLN A 30 7.60 -15.75 -11.54
N TRP A 31 6.93 -16.90 -11.55
CA TRP A 31 7.56 -18.23 -11.38
C TRP A 31 6.65 -19.28 -12.03
N ASN A 32 6.74 -19.35 -13.37
CA ASN A 32 6.23 -20.44 -14.20
C ASN A 32 7.42 -21.00 -15.01
N PRO A 33 8.05 -22.13 -14.63
CA PRO A 33 9.29 -22.61 -15.24
C PRO A 33 9.09 -23.29 -16.61
N LYS A 34 8.09 -22.89 -17.40
CA LYS A 34 7.87 -23.37 -18.77
C LYS A 34 7.38 -22.25 -19.69
N SER A 35 8.30 -21.42 -20.17
CA SER A 35 8.26 -20.87 -21.54
C SER A 35 9.54 -20.11 -21.84
N GLU A 36 10.61 -20.84 -22.08
CA GLU A 36 11.71 -20.34 -22.91
C GLU A 36 11.18 -20.31 -24.35
N LYS A 37 10.77 -19.12 -24.81
CA LYS A 37 10.70 -18.76 -26.22
C LYS A 37 10.60 -17.25 -26.33
N GLU A 38 11.64 -16.68 -26.93
CA GLU A 38 11.78 -15.29 -27.33
C GLU A 38 10.50 -14.77 -27.98
N VAL A 39 9.99 -13.65 -27.46
CA VAL A 39 9.13 -12.75 -28.23
C VAL A 39 9.72 -11.35 -28.08
N GLN A 40 10.53 -10.98 -29.06
CA GLN A 40 10.81 -9.59 -29.38
C GLN A 40 9.51 -8.93 -29.86
N SER A 41 8.81 -8.22 -28.99
CA SER A 41 7.81 -7.24 -29.41
C SER A 41 8.48 -5.87 -29.45
N LYS A 42 8.85 -5.44 -30.67
CA LYS A 42 9.12 -4.04 -30.98
C LYS A 42 7.78 -3.28 -30.88
N GLU A 43 7.51 -2.66 -29.75
CA GLU A 43 6.51 -1.60 -29.65
C GLU A 43 7.21 -0.26 -29.43
N ASN A 44 7.19 0.55 -30.50
CA ASN A 44 7.52 1.96 -30.46
C ASN A 44 6.48 2.68 -29.59
N HIS A 45 6.81 2.94 -28.34
CA HIS A 45 6.13 3.98 -27.56
C HIS A 45 7.00 5.23 -27.59
N SER A 46 6.47 6.26 -28.25
CA SER A 46 7.04 7.62 -28.24
C SER A 46 7.10 8.14 -26.81
N HIS A 47 8.32 8.35 -26.34
CA HIS A 47 8.67 8.98 -25.07
C HIS A 47 8.29 10.47 -25.09
N GLU A 48 7.09 10.81 -24.61
CA GLU A 48 6.69 12.22 -24.44
C GLU A 48 6.35 12.58 -22.97
N GLY A 49 6.63 11.68 -22.02
CA GLY A 49 6.41 11.88 -20.58
C GLY A 49 7.68 11.82 -19.69
N GLU A 50 8.87 11.67 -20.28
CA GLU A 50 10.09 11.36 -19.50
C GLU A 50 10.62 12.53 -18.65
N ASN A 51 10.27 13.77 -18.97
CA ASN A 51 10.96 14.91 -18.38
C ASN A 51 10.41 15.31 -17.00
N GLN A 52 9.12 15.10 -16.71
CA GLN A 52 8.47 15.60 -15.48
C GLN A 52 8.48 14.60 -14.31
N ASN A 53 8.54 13.29 -14.57
CA ASN A 53 8.76 12.28 -13.53
C ASN A 53 10.20 12.33 -12.96
N SER A 54 11.11 13.00 -13.68
CA SER A 54 12.51 13.19 -13.27
C SER A 54 12.63 14.08 -12.02
N GLU A 55 11.85 15.15 -11.90
CA GLU A 55 12.01 16.11 -10.80
C GLU A 55 11.68 15.49 -9.44
N PHE A 56 10.59 14.72 -9.35
CA PHE A 56 10.26 13.99 -8.13
C PHE A 56 11.32 12.97 -7.78
N LEU A 57 11.79 12.21 -8.77
CA LEU A 57 12.82 11.21 -8.57
C LEU A 57 14.14 11.84 -8.11
N LEU A 58 14.54 12.98 -8.68
CA LEU A 58 15.70 13.76 -8.27
C LEU A 58 15.54 14.28 -6.83
N LYS A 59 14.36 14.78 -6.48
CA LYS A 59 14.03 15.18 -5.10
C LYS A 59 14.17 14.01 -4.13
N ARG A 60 13.76 12.79 -4.53
CA ARG A 60 13.93 11.58 -3.70
C ARG A 60 15.37 11.17 -3.54
N ALA A 61 16.11 11.17 -4.63
CA ALA A 61 17.53 10.89 -4.61
C ALA A 61 18.25 11.86 -3.67
N ALA A 62 17.96 13.16 -3.77
CA ALA A 62 18.51 14.18 -2.87
C ALA A 62 18.11 13.97 -1.40
N GLU A 63 16.84 13.67 -1.10
CA GLU A 63 16.37 13.35 0.26
C GLU A 63 17.07 12.12 0.85
N LEU A 64 17.54 11.19 0.00
CA LEU A 64 18.24 9.97 0.38
C LEU A 64 19.76 10.08 0.31
N GLY A 65 20.31 11.25 -0.06
CA GLY A 65 21.75 11.44 -0.23
C GLY A 65 22.35 10.70 -1.43
N ILE A 66 21.53 10.37 -2.43
CA ILE A 66 21.95 9.68 -3.65
C ILE A 66 22.46 10.70 -4.67
N GLU A 67 23.67 10.50 -5.17
CA GLU A 67 24.25 11.31 -6.25
C GLU A 67 23.53 11.05 -7.58
N THR A 68 23.07 12.11 -8.23
CA THR A 68 22.29 12.04 -9.49
C THR A 68 23.07 12.51 -10.72
N LYS A 69 24.19 13.22 -10.54
CA LYS A 69 24.95 13.81 -11.63
C LYS A 69 25.51 12.73 -12.56
N GLY A 70 25.19 12.81 -13.85
CA GLY A 70 25.65 11.87 -14.87
C GLY A 70 24.91 10.53 -14.91
N LYS A 71 23.89 10.33 -14.06
CA LYS A 71 23.04 9.14 -14.08
C LYS A 71 21.75 9.40 -14.86
N ASN A 72 21.23 8.37 -15.53
CA ASN A 72 19.91 8.43 -16.15
C ASN A 72 18.80 8.14 -15.11
N SER A 73 17.55 8.49 -15.44
CA SER A 73 16.41 8.32 -14.55
C SER A 73 16.20 6.87 -14.10
N SER A 74 16.42 5.88 -14.97
CA SER A 74 16.28 4.46 -14.62
C SER A 74 17.26 4.07 -13.50
N THR A 75 18.53 4.49 -13.61
CA THR A 75 19.56 4.22 -12.60
C THR A 75 19.21 4.87 -11.27
N ILE A 76 18.78 6.13 -11.30
CA ILE A 76 18.36 6.85 -10.08
C ILE A 76 17.16 6.16 -9.44
N ALA A 77 16.18 5.70 -10.23
CA ALA A 77 15.02 4.97 -9.73
C ALA A 77 15.41 3.65 -9.06
N HIS A 78 16.33 2.90 -9.66
CA HIS A 78 16.86 1.67 -9.06
C HIS A 78 17.56 1.92 -7.73
N GLU A 79 18.42 2.95 -7.65
CA GLU A 79 19.13 3.29 -6.41
C GLU A 79 18.17 3.77 -5.32
N VAL A 80 17.23 4.64 -5.65
CA VAL A 80 16.17 5.10 -4.73
C VAL A 80 15.38 3.89 -4.20
N LYS A 81 14.94 2.99 -5.09
CA LYS A 81 14.21 1.77 -4.72
C LYS A 81 15.04 0.87 -3.81
N ALA A 82 16.32 0.65 -4.12
CA ALA A 82 17.22 -0.18 -3.31
C ALA A 82 17.39 0.38 -1.89
N VAL A 83 17.54 1.69 -1.74
CA VAL A 83 17.60 2.35 -0.42
C VAL A 83 16.29 2.16 0.34
N PHE A 84 15.14 2.32 -0.31
CA PHE A 84 13.84 2.09 0.35
C PHE A 84 13.67 0.64 0.83
N ILE A 85 14.08 -0.34 0.02
CA ILE A 85 14.00 -1.75 0.39
C ILE A 85 14.89 -2.05 1.60
N LYS A 86 16.12 -1.51 1.62
CA LYS A 86 17.02 -1.67 2.78
C LYS A 86 16.42 -1.08 4.04
N LYS A 87 15.93 0.15 3.98
CA LYS A 87 15.26 0.80 5.13
C LYS A 87 14.03 0.01 5.61
N GLN A 88 13.27 -0.55 4.66
CA GLN A 88 12.13 -1.41 5.00
C GLN A 88 12.57 -2.71 5.68
N ALA A 89 13.60 -3.37 5.18
CA ALA A 89 14.17 -4.57 5.79
C ALA A 89 14.66 -4.28 7.22
N GLU A 90 15.44 -3.20 7.42
CA GLU A 90 15.90 -2.75 8.73
C GLU A 90 14.72 -2.51 9.69
N SER A 91 13.67 -1.81 9.24
CA SER A 91 12.48 -1.54 10.06
C SER A 91 11.70 -2.80 10.45
N LEU A 92 11.90 -3.90 9.72
CA LEU A 92 11.31 -5.20 9.99
C LEU A 92 12.26 -6.11 10.77
N GLY A 93 13.44 -5.62 11.17
CA GLY A 93 14.45 -6.39 11.90
C GLY A 93 15.13 -7.46 11.05
N LEU A 94 15.11 -7.32 9.72
CA LEU A 94 15.81 -8.24 8.81
C LEU A 94 17.29 -7.85 8.73
N ASP A 95 18.15 -8.87 8.68
CA ASP A 95 19.57 -8.68 8.40
C ASP A 95 19.76 -8.23 6.95
N ILE A 96 20.54 -7.17 6.76
CA ILE A 96 20.83 -6.54 5.48
C ILE A 96 22.25 -6.79 4.98
N GLU A 97 23.14 -7.35 5.81
CA GLU A 97 24.55 -7.49 5.46
C GLU A 97 24.74 -8.51 4.33
N GLY A 98 25.49 -8.13 3.29
CA GLY A 98 25.78 -8.98 2.15
C GLY A 98 24.59 -9.26 1.21
N LYS A 99 23.41 -8.69 1.44
CA LYS A 99 22.21 -8.91 0.63
C LYS A 99 21.94 -7.79 -0.37
N ASP A 100 21.53 -8.17 -1.58
CA ASP A 100 21.04 -7.22 -2.57
C ASP A 100 19.55 -6.87 -2.36
N SER A 101 19.05 -5.89 -3.11
CA SER A 101 17.66 -5.45 -3.00
C SER A 101 16.63 -6.49 -3.41
N GLU A 102 16.98 -7.43 -4.29
CA GLU A 102 16.05 -8.48 -4.72
C GLU A 102 15.90 -9.53 -3.63
N GLN A 103 17.00 -9.94 -3.00
CA GLN A 103 17.01 -10.84 -1.85
C GLN A 103 16.22 -10.25 -0.68
N LEU A 104 16.48 -8.98 -0.34
CA LEU A 104 15.74 -8.28 0.71
C LEU A 104 14.24 -8.17 0.39
N MET A 105 13.87 -7.88 -0.87
CA MET A 105 12.47 -7.83 -1.27
C MET A 105 11.79 -9.20 -1.09
N LYS A 106 12.47 -10.29 -1.45
CA LYS A 106 11.95 -11.65 -1.23
C LYS A 106 11.74 -11.90 0.26
N GLU A 107 12.72 -11.62 1.11
CA GLU A 107 12.61 -11.83 2.56
C GLU A 107 11.48 -10.99 3.19
N ILE A 108 11.37 -9.71 2.82
CA ILE A 108 10.26 -8.83 3.25
C ILE A 108 8.92 -9.45 2.84
N HIS A 109 8.82 -9.93 1.60
CA HIS A 109 7.60 -10.55 1.09
C HIS A 109 7.24 -11.83 1.85
N GLU A 110 8.22 -12.71 2.09
CA GLU A 110 8.01 -13.92 2.88
C GLU A 110 7.57 -13.61 4.30
N LEU A 111 8.20 -12.62 4.95
CA LEU A 111 7.86 -12.20 6.30
C LEU A 111 6.41 -11.72 6.37
N HIS A 112 5.99 -10.92 5.39
CA HIS A 112 4.61 -10.45 5.31
C HIS A 112 3.63 -11.61 5.10
N ILE A 113 3.90 -12.54 4.19
CA ILE A 113 3.05 -13.72 3.96
C ILE A 113 2.94 -14.59 5.22
N LYS A 114 4.07 -14.89 5.88
CA LYS A 114 4.09 -15.71 7.10
C LYS A 114 3.31 -15.03 8.23
N SER A 115 3.47 -13.72 8.38
CA SER A 115 2.71 -12.93 9.37
C SER A 115 1.20 -12.94 9.08
N GLN A 116 0.80 -12.75 7.82
CA GLN A 116 -0.62 -12.86 7.43
C GLN A 116 -1.18 -14.27 7.63
N ALA A 117 -0.40 -15.30 7.29
CA ALA A 117 -0.78 -16.70 7.51
C ALA A 117 -1.02 -16.99 8.99
N LYS A 118 -0.14 -16.48 9.88
CA LYS A 118 -0.32 -16.59 11.33
C LYS A 118 -1.63 -15.94 11.80
N VAL A 119 -1.93 -14.73 11.34
CA VAL A 119 -3.18 -14.01 11.69
C VAL A 119 -4.45 -14.72 11.19
N LEU A 120 -4.33 -15.47 10.09
CA LEU A 120 -5.42 -16.23 9.48
C LEU A 120 -5.47 -17.69 9.95
N ASP A 121 -4.65 -18.07 10.93
CA ASP A 121 -4.50 -19.44 11.44
C ASP A 121 -4.20 -20.48 10.33
N ILE A 122 -3.46 -20.07 9.29
CA ILE A 122 -3.05 -20.92 8.18
C ILE A 122 -1.79 -21.70 8.56
N ASN A 123 -1.86 -23.04 8.52
CA ASN A 123 -0.70 -23.90 8.75
C ASN A 123 0.34 -23.76 7.62
N THR A 124 1.55 -23.36 8.00
CA THR A 124 2.69 -23.16 7.09
C THR A 124 3.67 -24.34 7.06
N LYS A 125 3.53 -25.31 7.97
CA LYS A 125 4.49 -26.42 8.10
C LYS A 125 4.48 -27.29 6.84
N GLY A 126 5.66 -27.44 6.24
CA GLY A 126 5.87 -28.28 5.06
C GLY A 126 5.38 -27.68 3.74
N LYS A 127 4.95 -26.41 3.73
CA LYS A 127 4.55 -25.68 2.52
C LYS A 127 5.65 -24.73 2.08
N ASP A 128 5.81 -24.58 0.78
CA ASP A 128 6.61 -23.49 0.22
C ASP A 128 5.86 -22.15 0.33
N ILE A 129 6.58 -21.04 0.11
CA ILE A 129 6.00 -19.71 0.31
C ILE A 129 4.93 -19.37 -0.73
N LYS A 130 4.98 -19.96 -1.92
CA LYS A 130 3.98 -19.74 -2.98
C LYS A 130 2.65 -20.37 -2.59
N ALA A 131 2.68 -21.60 -2.06
CA ALA A 131 1.50 -22.27 -1.52
C ALA A 131 0.88 -21.48 -0.36
N ILE A 132 1.71 -20.99 0.59
CA ILE A 132 1.23 -20.16 1.69
C ILE A 132 0.63 -18.84 1.17
N ALA A 133 1.27 -18.19 0.20
CA ALA A 133 0.78 -16.95 -0.40
C ALA A 133 -0.59 -17.14 -1.05
N THR A 134 -0.79 -18.23 -1.81
CA THR A 134 -2.08 -18.56 -2.42
C THR A 134 -3.15 -18.80 -1.36
N GLU A 135 -2.86 -19.56 -0.30
CA GLU A 135 -3.83 -19.79 0.78
C GLU A 135 -4.19 -18.51 1.52
N VAL A 136 -3.20 -17.67 1.84
CA VAL A 136 -3.43 -16.34 2.44
C VAL A 136 -4.29 -15.48 1.53
N HIS A 137 -3.96 -15.40 0.24
CA HIS A 137 -4.71 -14.63 -0.74
C HIS A 137 -6.18 -15.08 -0.82
N ASN A 138 -6.42 -16.38 -0.96
CA ASN A 138 -7.75 -16.95 -1.03
C ASN A 138 -8.54 -16.70 0.25
N ALA A 139 -7.93 -16.88 1.42
CA ALA A 139 -8.57 -16.62 2.70
C ALA A 139 -8.99 -15.14 2.85
N LEU A 140 -8.15 -14.20 2.41
CA LEU A 140 -8.48 -12.77 2.41
C LEU A 140 -9.65 -12.44 1.48
N ILE A 141 -9.67 -13.00 0.26
CA ILE A 141 -10.78 -12.83 -0.68
C ILE A 141 -12.09 -13.36 -0.08
N LEU A 142 -12.07 -14.58 0.45
CA LEU A 142 -13.27 -15.19 1.04
C LEU A 142 -13.78 -14.39 2.25
N LYS A 143 -12.87 -13.85 3.07
CA LYS A 143 -13.23 -12.98 4.19
C LYS A 143 -13.92 -11.70 3.72
N ARG A 144 -13.40 -11.05 2.69
CA ARG A 144 -14.00 -9.85 2.08
C ARG A 144 -15.33 -10.16 1.41
N ALA A 145 -15.42 -11.24 0.64
CA ALA A 145 -16.65 -11.69 0.01
C ALA A 145 -17.77 -11.88 1.04
N LYS A 146 -17.45 -12.53 2.17
CA LYS A 146 -18.39 -12.68 3.30
C LYS A 146 -18.83 -11.33 3.87
N LYS A 147 -17.90 -10.40 4.11
CA LYS A 147 -18.21 -9.04 4.63
C LYS A 147 -19.15 -8.28 3.68
N LEU A 148 -18.95 -8.44 2.38
CA LEU A 148 -19.70 -7.78 1.33
C LEU A 148 -21.01 -8.50 0.96
N GLY A 149 -21.31 -9.65 1.56
CA GLY A 149 -22.48 -10.46 1.23
C GLY A 149 -22.43 -11.07 -0.17
N ILE A 150 -21.24 -11.29 -0.73
CA ILE A 150 -21.03 -11.93 -2.02
C ILE A 150 -21.06 -13.46 -1.83
N SER A 151 -21.88 -14.15 -2.61
CA SER A 151 -21.92 -15.61 -2.62
C SER A 151 -20.65 -16.19 -3.24
N THR A 152 -20.03 -17.13 -2.52
CA THR A 152 -18.83 -17.87 -2.95
C THR A 152 -19.13 -19.29 -3.41
N LYS A 153 -20.38 -19.75 -3.25
CA LYS A 153 -20.77 -21.12 -3.58
C LYS A 153 -20.67 -21.33 -5.09
N ASP A 154 -20.04 -22.43 -5.49
CA ASP A 154 -19.90 -22.88 -6.88
C ASP A 154 -19.18 -21.86 -7.79
N LYS A 155 -18.33 -20.99 -7.22
CA LYS A 155 -17.50 -20.02 -7.97
C LYS A 155 -16.02 -20.31 -7.77
N GLU A 156 -15.25 -20.11 -8.85
CA GLU A 156 -13.80 -20.04 -8.79
C GLU A 156 -13.35 -18.79 -8.02
N ILE A 157 -12.19 -18.87 -7.36
CA ILE A 157 -11.72 -17.83 -6.46
C ILE A 157 -11.42 -16.53 -7.22
N GLU A 158 -10.95 -16.61 -8.46
CA GLU A 158 -10.67 -15.50 -9.36
C GLU A 158 -11.95 -14.69 -9.68
N LYS A 159 -13.07 -15.40 -9.86
CA LYS A 159 -14.37 -14.78 -10.07
C LYS A 159 -14.86 -14.08 -8.80
N VAL A 160 -14.70 -14.72 -7.64
CA VAL A 160 -15.03 -14.11 -6.35
C VAL A 160 -14.16 -12.86 -6.12
N ALA A 161 -12.88 -12.91 -6.43
CA ALA A 161 -11.96 -11.79 -6.30
C ALA A 161 -12.38 -10.59 -7.16
N SER A 162 -12.76 -10.85 -8.42
CA SER A 162 -13.26 -9.81 -9.33
C SER A 162 -14.55 -9.17 -8.81
N GLU A 163 -15.51 -9.98 -8.35
CA GLU A 163 -16.76 -9.47 -7.77
C GLU A 163 -16.54 -8.65 -6.48
N VAL A 164 -15.62 -9.09 -5.62
CA VAL A 164 -15.20 -8.36 -4.41
C VAL A 164 -14.61 -7.01 -4.81
N PHE A 165 -13.63 -7.00 -5.72
CA PHE A 165 -12.94 -5.79 -6.14
C PHE A 165 -13.90 -4.79 -6.78
N GLU A 166 -14.74 -5.23 -7.72
CA GLU A 166 -15.73 -4.36 -8.34
C GLU A 166 -16.69 -3.74 -7.34
N LYS A 167 -17.16 -4.53 -6.36
CA LYS A 167 -18.10 -4.04 -5.36
C LYS A 167 -17.44 -3.03 -4.43
N GLU A 168 -16.24 -3.30 -3.94
CA GLU A 168 -15.47 -2.35 -3.10
C GLU A 168 -15.28 -1.01 -3.82
N ILE A 169 -14.83 -1.06 -5.08
CA ILE A 169 -14.61 0.15 -5.90
C ILE A 169 -15.92 0.91 -6.16
N LYS A 170 -17.02 0.21 -6.48
CA LYS A 170 -18.32 0.87 -6.71
C LYS A 170 -18.90 1.48 -5.44
N ASP A 171 -18.80 0.80 -4.30
CA ASP A 171 -19.26 1.31 -3.01
C ASP A 171 -18.44 2.56 -2.61
N GLU A 172 -17.12 2.53 -2.77
CA GLU A 172 -16.24 3.65 -2.48
C GLU A 172 -16.43 4.84 -3.44
N ALA A 173 -16.61 4.60 -4.74
CA ALA A 173 -16.92 5.64 -5.71
C ALA A 173 -18.22 6.37 -5.35
N LYS A 174 -19.24 5.62 -4.92
CA LYS A 174 -20.52 6.16 -4.47
C LYS A 174 -20.36 7.05 -3.23
N GLU A 175 -19.57 6.62 -2.25
CA GLU A 175 -19.26 7.43 -1.06
C GLU A 175 -18.58 8.76 -1.41
N LEU A 176 -17.72 8.74 -2.44
CA LEU A 176 -17.01 9.92 -2.93
C LEU A 176 -17.80 10.71 -3.99
N SER A 177 -19.02 10.30 -4.32
CA SER A 177 -19.85 10.90 -5.38
C SER A 177 -19.15 10.95 -6.74
N ILE A 178 -18.33 9.94 -7.04
CA ILE A 178 -17.69 9.74 -8.34
C ILE A 178 -18.68 9.02 -9.26
N LYS A 179 -18.84 9.54 -10.49
CA LYS A 179 -19.67 8.88 -11.51
C LYS A 179 -18.96 7.62 -12.00
N THR A 180 -19.70 6.53 -12.17
CA THR A 180 -19.14 5.24 -12.59
C THR A 180 -19.71 4.75 -13.91
N GLU A 181 -20.74 5.41 -14.47
CA GLU A 181 -21.37 4.96 -15.71
C GLU A 181 -20.38 5.07 -16.89
N GLY A 182 -20.18 3.95 -17.60
CA GLY A 182 -19.31 3.90 -18.79
C GLY A 182 -17.81 3.86 -18.51
N MET A 183 -17.39 3.77 -17.25
CA MET A 183 -15.98 3.69 -16.86
C MET A 183 -15.55 2.26 -16.54
N GLU A 184 -14.29 1.94 -16.79
CA GLU A 184 -13.70 0.68 -16.35
C GLU A 184 -13.38 0.72 -14.84
N THR A 185 -13.45 -0.42 -14.16
CA THR A 185 -13.17 -0.52 -12.71
C THR A 185 -11.80 0.04 -12.33
N LYS A 186 -10.79 -0.13 -13.20
CA LYS A 186 -9.44 0.40 -13.00
C LYS A 186 -9.40 1.94 -13.03
N GLU A 187 -10.17 2.55 -13.94
CA GLU A 187 -10.29 4.01 -14.05
C GLU A 187 -11.00 4.58 -12.81
N ILE A 188 -12.08 3.92 -12.37
CA ILE A 188 -12.81 4.31 -11.17
C ILE A 188 -11.88 4.25 -9.95
N ALA A 189 -11.09 3.17 -9.80
CA ALA A 189 -10.13 3.03 -8.71
C ALA A 189 -9.07 4.14 -8.73
N HIS A 190 -8.57 4.51 -9.90
CA HIS A 190 -7.64 5.62 -10.07
C HIS A 190 -8.26 6.96 -9.67
N ASP A 191 -9.50 7.23 -10.09
CA ASP A 191 -10.21 8.48 -9.77
C ASP A 191 -10.58 8.59 -8.30
N ILE A 192 -11.01 7.48 -7.68
CA ILE A 192 -11.15 7.35 -6.23
C ILE A 192 -9.86 7.78 -5.56
N HIS A 193 -8.73 7.18 -5.95
CA HIS A 193 -7.44 7.47 -5.35
C HIS A 193 -7.05 8.95 -5.50
N LYS A 194 -7.26 9.53 -6.68
CA LYS A 194 -6.96 10.93 -6.96
C LYS A 194 -7.84 11.90 -6.16
N MET A 195 -9.15 11.69 -6.21
CA MET A 195 -10.15 12.49 -5.49
C MET A 195 -9.81 12.56 -4.00
N LYS A 196 -9.48 11.40 -3.48
CA LYS A 196 -9.37 11.21 -2.05
C LYS A 196 -8.03 11.92 -1.65
N VAL A 197 -6.91 11.81 -2.40
CA VAL A 197 -5.65 12.54 -2.10
C VAL A 197 -5.87 14.06 -2.16
N LYS A 198 -6.62 14.55 -3.15
CA LYS A 198 -6.98 15.97 -3.26
C LYS A 198 -7.76 16.46 -2.04
N ARG A 199 -8.71 15.67 -1.54
CA ARG A 199 -9.46 16.01 -0.33
C ARG A 199 -8.54 16.11 0.89
N GLN A 200 -7.60 15.17 1.05
CA GLN A 200 -6.59 15.25 2.11
C GLN A 200 -5.66 16.46 1.96
N ALA A 201 -5.25 16.79 0.74
CA ALA A 201 -4.45 17.97 0.47
C ALA A 201 -5.20 19.24 0.93
N SER A 202 -6.47 19.36 0.58
CA SER A 202 -7.32 20.47 1.01
C SER A 202 -7.42 20.57 2.54
N GLU A 203 -7.62 19.44 3.23
CA GLU A 203 -7.73 19.40 4.70
C GLU A 203 -6.42 19.74 5.42
N LEU A 204 -5.29 19.49 4.78
CA LEU A 204 -3.96 19.82 5.29
C LEU A 204 -3.47 21.19 4.82
N GLY A 205 -4.28 21.94 4.05
CA GLY A 205 -3.90 23.23 3.49
C GLY A 205 -2.82 23.16 2.41
N ILE A 206 -2.68 22.02 1.73
CA ILE A 206 -1.72 21.78 0.65
C ILE A 206 -2.40 22.10 -0.69
N SER A 207 -1.82 23.03 -1.45
CA SER A 207 -2.28 23.35 -2.80
C SER A 207 -1.91 22.25 -3.81
N ASP A 208 -2.83 21.93 -4.71
CA ASP A 208 -2.65 21.01 -5.84
C ASP A 208 -2.31 21.72 -7.16
N ASN A 209 -2.21 23.06 -7.17
CA ASN A 209 -1.95 23.84 -8.38
C ASN A 209 -0.56 23.54 -8.96
N GLY A 210 -0.54 23.10 -10.22
CA GLY A 210 0.69 22.85 -10.97
C GLY A 210 1.52 21.67 -10.50
N LYS A 211 1.00 20.84 -9.57
CA LYS A 211 1.70 19.66 -9.07
C LYS A 211 1.24 18.39 -9.77
N GLU A 212 2.20 17.53 -10.07
CA GLU A 212 1.92 16.17 -10.48
C GLU A 212 1.27 15.39 -9.33
N PHE A 213 0.43 14.41 -9.70
CA PHE A 213 -0.31 13.63 -8.71
C PHE A 213 0.61 12.97 -7.68
N HIS A 214 1.74 12.43 -8.13
CA HIS A 214 2.72 11.77 -7.28
C HIS A 214 3.40 12.71 -6.28
N GLN A 215 3.66 13.96 -6.68
CA GLN A 215 4.21 15.00 -5.82
C GLN A 215 3.19 15.38 -4.75
N LEU A 216 1.94 15.63 -5.16
CA LEU A 216 0.84 15.96 -4.24
C LEU A 216 0.62 14.84 -3.22
N ALA A 217 0.53 13.59 -3.67
CA ALA A 217 0.33 12.44 -2.80
C ALA A 217 1.48 12.29 -1.78
N PHE A 218 2.72 12.54 -2.21
CA PHE A 218 3.84 12.51 -1.29
C PHE A 218 3.80 13.66 -0.26
N GLU A 219 3.52 14.88 -0.69
CA GLU A 219 3.41 16.02 0.23
C GLU A 219 2.31 15.82 1.27
N VAL A 220 1.15 15.30 0.84
CA VAL A 220 0.08 14.88 1.73
C VAL A 220 0.57 13.83 2.72
N HIS A 221 1.26 12.79 2.25
CA HIS A 221 1.79 11.75 3.12
C HIS A 221 2.79 12.31 4.15
N LYS A 222 3.71 13.18 3.71
CA LYS A 222 4.70 13.84 4.57
C LYS A 222 4.05 14.70 5.63
N ALA A 223 3.05 15.50 5.24
CA ALA A 223 2.28 16.33 6.17
C ALA A 223 1.50 15.49 7.19
N LYS A 224 0.91 14.37 6.78
CA LYS A 224 0.22 13.44 7.70
C LYS A 224 1.17 12.83 8.71
N VAL A 225 2.33 12.34 8.28
CA VAL A 225 3.37 11.83 9.18
C VAL A 225 3.79 12.89 10.19
N ASN A 226 4.05 14.12 9.75
CA ASN A 226 4.42 15.22 10.65
C ASN A 226 3.30 15.60 11.62
N LYS A 227 2.05 15.58 11.18
CA LYS A 227 0.88 15.83 12.04
C LYS A 227 0.77 14.74 13.12
N LEU A 228 0.81 13.47 12.72
CA LEU A 228 0.72 12.33 13.62
C LEU A 228 1.93 12.23 14.55
N ALA A 229 3.13 12.60 14.09
CA ALA A 229 4.30 12.71 14.94
C ALA A 229 4.08 13.67 16.11
N LYS A 230 3.51 14.85 15.85
CA LYS A 230 3.17 15.83 16.89
C LYS A 230 2.11 15.27 17.85
N GLU A 231 1.06 14.65 17.32
CA GLU A 231 -0.04 14.08 18.12
C GLU A 231 0.42 12.92 19.02
N LEU A 232 1.38 12.11 18.56
CA LEU A 232 1.92 10.94 19.27
C LEU A 232 3.20 11.23 20.05
N GLY A 233 3.62 12.49 20.14
CA GLY A 233 4.85 12.90 20.82
C GLY A 233 6.11 12.23 20.26
N VAL A 234 6.17 12.02 18.95
CA VAL A 234 7.36 11.54 18.24
C VAL A 234 8.22 12.74 17.84
N ARG A 235 9.47 12.76 18.30
CA ARG A 235 10.44 13.80 17.92
C ARG A 235 10.90 13.61 16.48
N ALA A 236 10.85 14.68 15.69
CA ALA A 236 11.28 14.67 14.29
C ALA A 236 12.76 15.05 14.10
N ASP A 237 13.37 15.74 15.07
CA ASP A 237 14.72 16.27 14.94
C ASP A 237 15.75 15.14 14.74
N GLY A 238 16.62 15.32 13.74
CA GLY A 238 17.70 14.39 13.42
C GLY A 238 17.27 13.07 12.77
N LYS A 239 15.98 12.90 12.45
CA LYS A 239 15.46 11.72 11.75
C LYS A 239 15.19 12.02 10.29
N ASP A 240 15.51 11.07 9.43
CA ASP A 240 15.01 11.11 8.06
C ASP A 240 13.50 10.80 8.03
N PHE A 241 12.87 11.12 6.90
CA PHE A 241 11.43 10.93 6.73
C PHE A 241 10.97 9.48 6.97
N PHE A 242 11.74 8.50 6.55
CA PHE A 242 11.41 7.09 6.69
C PHE A 242 11.48 6.64 8.15
N GLN A 243 12.53 7.04 8.87
CA GLN A 243 12.67 6.77 10.30
C GLN A 243 11.50 7.37 11.09
N LEU A 244 11.17 8.64 10.81
CA LEU A 244 10.03 9.31 11.42
C LEU A 244 8.72 8.58 11.10
N ALA A 245 8.47 8.24 9.83
CA ALA A 245 7.26 7.54 9.42
C ALA A 245 7.13 6.16 10.06
N SER A 246 8.25 5.44 10.24
CA SER A 246 8.27 4.12 10.88
C SER A 246 7.88 4.20 12.34
N GLU A 247 8.50 5.10 13.11
CA GLU A 247 8.20 5.28 14.54
C GLU A 247 6.78 5.81 14.77
N VAL A 248 6.31 6.73 13.92
CA VAL A 248 4.93 7.20 13.96
C VAL A 248 3.96 6.04 13.71
N ARG A 249 4.25 5.19 12.72
CA ARG A 249 3.41 4.02 12.41
C ARG A 249 3.35 3.04 13.57
N GLU A 250 4.50 2.74 14.18
CA GLU A 250 4.59 1.85 15.35
C GLU A 250 3.77 2.38 16.53
N LYS A 251 3.94 3.66 16.89
CA LYS A 251 3.15 4.27 17.96
C LYS A 251 1.66 4.29 17.63
N GLN A 252 1.29 4.57 16.38
CA GLN A 252 -0.10 4.54 15.95
C GLN A 252 -0.69 3.13 16.06
N LEU A 253 0.04 2.10 15.63
CA LEU A 253 -0.38 0.70 15.73
C LEU A 253 -0.62 0.27 17.17
N ILE A 254 0.31 0.58 18.07
CA ILE A 254 0.17 0.27 19.51
C ILE A 254 -1.05 1.00 20.09
N LYS A 255 -1.22 2.28 19.76
CA LYS A 255 -2.38 3.05 20.21
C LYS A 255 -3.68 2.41 19.73
N VAL A 256 -3.78 2.09 18.43
CA VAL A 256 -4.98 1.46 17.87
C VAL A 256 -5.23 0.09 18.48
N ALA A 257 -4.19 -0.72 18.66
CA ALA A 257 -4.28 -2.01 19.31
C ALA A 257 -4.87 -1.89 20.72
N ASN A 258 -4.37 -0.93 21.52
CA ASN A 258 -4.89 -0.66 22.86
C ASN A 258 -6.35 -0.15 22.82
N ASP A 259 -6.68 0.76 21.89
CA ASP A 259 -8.01 1.35 21.75
C ASP A 259 -9.09 0.29 21.41
N ILE A 260 -8.70 -0.77 20.67
CA ILE A 260 -9.61 -1.88 20.31
C ILE A 260 -9.49 -3.08 21.27
N GLY A 261 -8.73 -2.96 22.36
CA GLY A 261 -8.55 -4.02 23.35
C GLY A 261 -7.78 -5.24 22.84
N MET A 262 -6.92 -5.06 21.84
CA MET A 262 -6.07 -6.11 21.29
C MET A 262 -4.83 -6.27 22.17
N ASP A 263 -4.45 -7.52 22.45
CA ASP A 263 -3.19 -7.83 23.11
C ASP A 263 -2.00 -7.43 22.22
N THR A 264 -1.07 -6.67 22.79
CA THR A 264 0.14 -6.18 22.13
C THR A 264 1.41 -6.91 22.59
N GLU A 265 1.34 -7.69 23.66
CA GLU A 265 2.51 -8.33 24.25
C GLU A 265 3.08 -9.42 23.33
N GLY A 266 4.39 -9.40 23.10
CA GLY A 266 5.09 -10.38 22.28
C GLY A 266 4.77 -10.35 20.78
N LYS A 267 3.95 -9.40 20.30
CA LYS A 267 3.65 -9.23 18.87
C LYS A 267 4.57 -8.19 18.24
N SER A 268 5.08 -8.51 17.05
CA SER A 268 5.81 -7.54 16.22
C SER A 268 4.86 -6.47 15.65
N THR A 269 5.41 -5.31 15.29
CA THR A 269 4.68 -4.23 14.60
C THR A 269 3.97 -4.74 13.34
N LEU A 270 4.59 -5.66 12.60
CA LEU A 270 4.02 -6.27 11.42
C LEU A 270 2.81 -7.16 11.73
N GLU A 271 2.89 -7.96 12.80
CA GLU A 271 1.77 -8.79 13.26
C GLU A 271 0.61 -7.93 13.74
N LEU A 272 0.87 -6.90 14.56
CA LEU A 272 -0.15 -5.95 14.99
C LEU A 272 -0.83 -5.30 13.79
N MET A 273 -0.06 -4.87 12.79
CA MET A 273 -0.59 -4.28 11.56
C MET A 273 -1.46 -5.27 10.80
N ASN A 274 -0.98 -6.50 10.59
CA ASN A 274 -1.74 -7.51 9.87
C ASN A 274 -3.02 -7.89 10.61
N GLU A 275 -2.98 -8.05 11.93
CA GLU A 275 -4.15 -8.36 12.75
C GLU A 275 -5.18 -7.23 12.71
N ILE A 276 -4.74 -5.98 12.87
CA ILE A 276 -5.62 -4.80 12.76
C ILE A 276 -6.26 -4.72 11.37
N ILE A 277 -5.48 -4.86 10.30
CA ILE A 277 -6.01 -4.76 8.93
C ILE A 277 -6.96 -5.92 8.61
N ILE A 278 -6.63 -7.14 9.05
CA ILE A 278 -7.38 -8.34 8.69
C ILE A 278 -8.63 -8.49 9.56
N ASN A 279 -8.54 -8.29 10.88
CA ASN A 279 -9.61 -8.54 11.83
C ASN A 279 -10.39 -7.27 12.23
N HIS A 280 -9.78 -6.10 12.10
CA HIS A 280 -10.34 -4.83 12.57
C HIS A 280 -10.31 -3.74 11.47
N GLU A 281 -10.52 -4.14 10.21
CA GLU A 281 -10.42 -3.26 9.04
C GLU A 281 -11.19 -1.95 9.18
N GLU A 282 -12.43 -1.98 9.69
CA GLU A 282 -13.25 -0.77 9.88
C GLU A 282 -12.62 0.19 10.89
N LYS A 283 -12.04 -0.33 11.97
CA LYS A 283 -11.29 0.47 12.94
C LYS A 283 -9.97 0.97 12.37
N ALA A 284 -9.30 0.16 11.55
CA ALA A 284 -8.11 0.58 10.83
C ALA A 284 -8.40 1.73 9.86
N GLN A 285 -9.57 1.71 9.19
CA GLN A 285 -10.07 2.80 8.34
C GLN A 285 -10.44 4.03 9.17
N GLU A 286 -11.22 3.88 10.25
CA GLU A 286 -11.65 4.99 11.13
C GLU A 286 -10.46 5.71 11.78
N LEU A 287 -9.47 4.95 12.25
CA LEU A 287 -8.31 5.48 12.96
C LEU A 287 -7.18 5.92 12.01
N ASN A 288 -7.48 5.95 10.71
CA ASN A 288 -6.56 6.42 9.67
C ASN A 288 -5.21 5.72 9.74
N LEU A 289 -5.22 4.43 10.04
CA LEU A 289 -4.00 3.65 10.17
C LEU A 289 -3.29 3.65 8.80
N PHE A 290 -2.07 4.19 8.78
CA PHE A 290 -1.30 4.61 7.58
C PHE A 290 -1.42 3.69 6.36
N PRO A 291 -1.31 4.24 5.13
CA PRO A 291 -1.70 3.63 3.87
C PRO A 291 -1.95 2.13 3.89
N MET A 292 -3.22 1.71 3.94
CA MET A 292 -3.57 0.39 3.44
C MET A 292 -3.41 0.44 1.93
N VAL A 293 -2.34 -0.16 1.42
CA VAL A 293 -2.31 -0.57 0.01
C VAL A 293 -3.49 -1.50 -0.15
N HIS A 294 -4.55 -1.05 -0.83
CA HIS A 294 -5.36 -1.99 -1.57
C HIS A 294 -4.39 -2.59 -2.58
N ARG A 295 -3.79 -3.74 -2.23
CA ARG A 295 -3.05 -4.53 -3.20
C ARG A 295 -4.06 -4.79 -4.31
N HIS A 296 -3.90 -4.10 -5.43
CA HIS A 296 -4.58 -4.46 -6.66
C HIS A 296 -4.04 -5.85 -6.99
N TYR A 297 -4.80 -6.87 -6.62
CA TYR A 297 -4.54 -8.24 -7.02
C TYR A 297 -4.97 -8.33 -8.50
N HIS A 298 -4.02 -8.08 -9.38
CA HIS A 298 -4.08 -8.42 -10.79
C HIS A 298 -2.79 -9.16 -11.13
#